data_AF-A0A7W1RS88-F1
#
_entry.id   AF-A0A7W1RS88-F1
#
_cell.length_a   1.000
_cell.length_b   1.000
_cell.length_c   1.000
_cell.angle_alpha   90.00
_cell.angle_beta   90.00
_cell.angle_gamma   90.00
#
_symmetry.space_group_name_H-M   'P 1'
#
loop_
_entity.id
_entity.type
_entity.pdbx_description
1 polymer ?
#
loop_
_entity_poly.entity_id
_entity_poly.type
_entity_poly.pdbx_seq_one_letter_code
_entity_poly.pdbx_strand_id
1 'polypeptide(L)'
;MDAVVTSEQVREVLGSVVDPERGQSVVDLGIVRSVDVADDGRVAVVLAVGAPGSPIRAQYEGVIRDRVGALHGVSSVTVGFDLPSAEEKEALGKRGQKGGLPEGALAGVKNVICVASGKGGVGKSTLTANLAAALAAEGKRAAALDADVWGYSIPRMLGVHGRPTVNADRKINPLEAAAGVKVMSIEFFLEAQDQAIVWRGPMLHKAIKQFLQDVEWGEVDFLVLDLPPGTGDVSMTLAQLIPSARMVIVTTPQPAAQKVAHRASELARRFDLEIAGVIENMSGFTTPSGERFTIFGEGGGQLLADELDVPLLAKIPLQESLRVGADEGRPLVLDDPHAPASQSIRQAARGLIAMAPIPAFEVPPAAPASSGRRSALPTAGAQKPPAESPDAAPPPEQGPKVTGTPLSLPLSR
;
A
#
# COMPACT_ATOMS: atom_id res chain seq x y z
N MET A 1 0.34 -45.74 -40.31
CA MET A 1 -0.58 -45.07 -39.38
C MET A 1 0.24 -43.98 -38.75
N ASP A 2 0.10 -42.75 -39.24
CA ASP A 2 0.81 -41.61 -38.64
C ASP A 2 0.31 -41.45 -37.21
N ALA A 3 1.23 -41.40 -36.25
CA ALA A 3 0.90 -41.37 -34.84
C ALA A 3 0.07 -40.11 -34.55
N VAL A 4 -1.18 -40.32 -34.12
CA VAL A 4 -2.08 -39.25 -33.68
C VAL A 4 -1.48 -38.63 -32.42
N VAL A 5 -1.41 -37.31 -32.39
CA VAL A 5 -0.92 -36.54 -31.23
C VAL A 5 -1.78 -36.86 -30.00
N THR A 6 -1.18 -36.96 -28.81
CA THR A 6 -1.94 -37.25 -27.59
C THR A 6 -2.28 -35.97 -26.83
N SER A 7 -3.37 -35.98 -26.04
CA SER A 7 -3.73 -34.84 -25.17
C SER A 7 -2.63 -34.51 -24.15
N GLU A 8 -1.81 -35.50 -23.76
CA GLU A 8 -0.65 -35.29 -22.88
C GLU A 8 0.45 -34.49 -23.57
N GLN A 9 0.79 -34.82 -24.83
CA GLN A 9 1.77 -34.08 -25.62
C GLN A 9 1.33 -32.63 -25.86
N VAL A 10 0.04 -32.40 -26.09
CA VAL A 10 -0.50 -31.04 -26.24
C VAL A 10 -0.40 -30.28 -24.91
N ARG A 11 -0.73 -30.91 -23.77
CA ARG A 11 -0.59 -30.28 -22.44
C ARG A 11 0.86 -29.93 -22.10
N GLU A 12 1.82 -30.78 -22.47
CA GLU A 12 3.25 -30.50 -22.28
C GLU A 12 3.69 -29.24 -23.05
N VAL A 13 3.26 -29.11 -24.32
CA VAL A 13 3.52 -27.92 -25.12
C VAL A 13 2.86 -26.68 -24.53
N LEU A 14 1.62 -26.80 -24.04
CA LEU A 14 0.93 -25.71 -23.35
C LEU A 14 1.68 -25.27 -22.07
N GLY A 15 2.40 -26.15 -21.40
CA GLY A 15 3.29 -25.81 -20.28
C GLY A 15 4.43 -24.85 -20.67
N SER A 16 4.77 -24.74 -21.95
CA SER A 16 5.77 -23.79 -22.45
C SER A 16 5.18 -22.44 -22.88
N VAL A 17 3.85 -22.30 -22.87
CA VAL A 17 3.15 -21.06 -23.25
C VAL A 17 3.04 -20.17 -22.03
N VAL A 18 3.83 -19.09 -22.00
CA VAL A 18 3.91 -18.15 -20.88
C VAL A 18 2.89 -17.03 -21.05
N ASP A 19 2.15 -16.75 -19.98
CA ASP A 19 1.28 -15.60 -19.85
C ASP A 19 2.11 -14.31 -19.76
N PRO A 20 1.94 -13.34 -20.68
CA PRO A 20 2.74 -12.13 -20.72
C PRO A 20 2.44 -11.13 -19.59
N GLU A 21 1.29 -11.22 -18.93
CA GLU A 21 0.93 -10.40 -17.76
C GLU A 21 1.48 -11.01 -16.47
N ARG A 22 1.53 -12.34 -16.37
CA ARG A 22 1.81 -13.07 -15.12
C ARG A 22 3.15 -13.80 -15.09
N GLY A 23 3.83 -13.94 -16.22
CA GLY A 23 5.14 -14.60 -16.33
C GLY A 23 5.14 -16.09 -16.00
N GLN A 24 3.97 -16.74 -15.94
CA GLN A 24 3.78 -18.16 -15.63
C GLN A 24 3.16 -18.91 -16.80
N SER A 25 3.31 -20.23 -16.86
CA SER A 25 2.67 -21.00 -17.94
C SER A 25 1.15 -21.01 -17.80
N VAL A 26 0.44 -21.11 -18.92
CA VAL A 26 -1.04 -21.23 -18.93
C VAL A 26 -1.52 -22.49 -18.19
N VAL A 27 -0.68 -23.52 -18.08
CA VAL A 27 -0.97 -24.74 -17.32
C VAL A 27 -0.81 -24.49 -15.81
N ASP A 28 0.27 -23.83 -15.38
CA ASP A 28 0.52 -23.51 -13.97
C ASP A 28 -0.53 -22.53 -13.41
N LEU A 29 -0.98 -21.61 -14.25
CA LEU A 29 -2.08 -20.71 -13.94
C LEU A 29 -3.43 -21.42 -13.80
N GLY A 30 -3.52 -22.68 -14.26
CA GLY A 30 -4.76 -23.46 -14.22
C GLY A 30 -5.85 -22.90 -15.13
N ILE A 31 -5.49 -22.13 -16.16
CA ILE A 31 -6.45 -21.51 -17.07
C ILE A 31 -6.82 -22.41 -18.26
N VAL A 32 -6.18 -23.57 -18.43
CA VAL A 32 -6.54 -24.56 -19.46
C VAL A 32 -7.75 -25.37 -18.98
N ARG A 33 -8.92 -25.16 -19.60
CA ARG A 33 -10.19 -25.85 -19.30
C ARG A 33 -10.25 -27.25 -19.90
N SER A 34 -9.98 -27.37 -21.19
CA SER A 34 -10.00 -28.64 -21.91
C SER A 34 -8.97 -28.67 -23.02
N VAL A 35 -8.53 -29.88 -23.33
CA VAL A 35 -7.67 -30.20 -24.47
C VAL A 35 -8.27 -31.45 -25.10
N ASP A 36 -8.97 -31.26 -26.20
CA ASP A 36 -9.66 -32.31 -26.94
C ASP A 36 -8.89 -32.58 -28.23
N VAL A 37 -8.49 -33.82 -28.44
CA VAL A 37 -7.79 -34.26 -29.65
C VAL A 37 -8.67 -35.28 -30.37
N ALA A 38 -9.02 -34.97 -31.62
CA ALA A 38 -9.79 -35.88 -32.46
C ALA A 38 -8.87 -36.84 -33.23
N ASP A 39 -9.41 -37.99 -33.61
CA ASP A 39 -8.69 -39.05 -34.34
C ASP A 39 -8.14 -38.60 -35.71
N ASP A 40 -8.66 -37.49 -36.25
CA ASP A 40 -8.21 -36.86 -37.51
C ASP A 40 -7.15 -35.75 -37.30
N GLY A 41 -6.58 -35.67 -36.08
CA GLY A 41 -5.53 -34.72 -35.73
C GLY A 41 -6.01 -33.30 -35.40
N ARG A 42 -7.33 -33.06 -35.31
CA ARG A 42 -7.84 -31.74 -34.88
C ARG A 42 -7.71 -31.57 -33.37
N VAL A 43 -7.13 -30.47 -32.95
CA VAL A 43 -6.94 -30.13 -31.54
C VAL A 43 -7.77 -28.91 -31.17
N ALA A 44 -8.60 -29.05 -30.13
CA ALA A 44 -9.33 -27.93 -29.53
C ALA A 44 -8.80 -27.66 -28.12
N VAL A 45 -8.40 -26.43 -27.86
CA VAL A 45 -7.93 -25.97 -26.54
C VAL A 45 -8.86 -24.88 -26.05
N VAL A 46 -9.42 -25.02 -24.85
CA VAL A 46 -10.25 -23.98 -24.23
C VAL A 46 -9.51 -23.35 -23.06
N LEU A 47 -9.41 -22.02 -23.05
CA LEU A 47 -8.82 -21.24 -21.96
C LEU A 47 -9.87 -20.43 -21.20
N ALA A 48 -9.73 -20.35 -19.88
CA ALA A 48 -10.51 -19.45 -19.03
C ALA A 48 -9.81 -18.07 -18.94
N VAL A 49 -10.24 -17.11 -19.77
CA VAL A 49 -9.62 -15.77 -19.87
C VAL A 49 -10.67 -14.67 -19.69
N GLY A 50 -10.43 -13.79 -18.72
CA GLY A 50 -11.32 -12.69 -18.35
C GLY A 50 -11.51 -11.65 -19.47
N ALA A 51 -12.75 -11.16 -19.57
CA ALA A 51 -13.26 -10.13 -20.49
C ALA A 51 -13.29 -10.49 -22.00
N PRO A 52 -14.48 -10.44 -22.64
CA PRO A 52 -14.60 -10.43 -24.10
C PRO A 52 -13.85 -9.25 -24.70
N GLY A 53 -13.05 -9.48 -25.75
CA GLY A 53 -12.32 -8.41 -26.45
C GLY A 53 -10.93 -8.06 -25.91
N SER A 54 -10.42 -8.78 -24.90
CA SER A 54 -9.05 -8.54 -24.41
C SER A 54 -8.01 -8.85 -25.51
N PRO A 55 -7.03 -7.96 -25.78
CA PRO A 55 -5.95 -8.19 -26.76
C PRO A 55 -5.16 -9.47 -26.50
N ILE A 56 -5.13 -9.93 -25.25
CA ILE A 56 -4.40 -11.13 -24.84
C ILE A 56 -4.99 -12.42 -25.45
N ARG A 57 -6.29 -12.44 -25.78
CA ARG A 57 -6.93 -13.60 -26.43
C ARG A 57 -6.31 -13.87 -27.80
N ALA A 58 -6.12 -12.83 -28.61
CA ALA A 58 -5.48 -12.95 -29.92
C ALA A 58 -4.02 -13.44 -29.79
N GLN A 59 -3.33 -13.01 -28.73
CA GLN A 59 -1.96 -13.44 -28.47
C GLN A 59 -1.87 -14.92 -28.07
N TYR A 60 -2.74 -15.40 -27.16
CA TYR A 60 -2.81 -16.83 -26.83
C TYR A 60 -3.19 -17.65 -28.06
N GLU A 61 -4.16 -17.20 -28.85
CA GLU A 61 -4.59 -17.91 -30.04
C GLU A 61 -3.43 -18.08 -31.03
N GLY A 62 -2.66 -17.02 -31.30
CA GLY A 62 -1.48 -17.08 -32.16
C GLY A 62 -0.42 -18.04 -31.62
N VAL A 63 0.00 -17.85 -30.36
CA VAL A 63 1.08 -18.65 -29.76
C VAL A 63 0.71 -20.12 -29.65
N ILE A 64 -0.52 -20.44 -29.25
CA ILE A 64 -0.99 -21.83 -29.12
C ILE A 64 -1.12 -22.47 -30.50
N ARG A 65 -1.66 -21.75 -31.50
CA ARG A 65 -1.76 -22.26 -32.86
C ARG A 65 -0.38 -22.58 -33.45
N ASP A 66 0.60 -21.70 -33.24
CA ASP A 66 1.98 -21.91 -33.71
C ASP A 66 2.66 -23.08 -33.00
N ARG A 67 2.55 -23.15 -31.67
CA ARG A 67 3.23 -24.16 -30.84
C ARG A 67 2.61 -25.54 -30.97
N VAL A 68 1.28 -25.63 -30.86
CA VAL A 68 0.55 -26.90 -30.96
C VAL A 68 0.47 -27.35 -32.42
N GLY A 69 0.35 -26.43 -33.37
CA GLY A 69 0.35 -26.75 -34.80
C GLY A 69 1.68 -27.30 -35.32
N ALA A 70 2.79 -27.06 -34.62
CA ALA A 70 4.09 -27.65 -34.93
C ALA A 70 4.24 -29.12 -34.50
N LEU A 71 3.27 -29.67 -33.76
CA LEU A 71 3.29 -31.08 -33.37
C LEU A 71 2.98 -32.00 -34.55
N HIS A 72 3.74 -33.09 -34.65
CA HIS A 72 3.52 -34.11 -35.67
C HIS A 72 2.17 -34.81 -35.41
N GLY A 73 1.30 -34.86 -36.43
CA GLY A 73 -0.03 -35.45 -36.31
C GLY A 73 -1.17 -34.44 -36.01
N VAL A 74 -0.88 -33.13 -35.96
CA VAL A 74 -1.91 -32.08 -35.85
C VAL A 74 -2.34 -31.60 -37.24
N SER A 75 -3.65 -31.61 -37.51
CA SER A 75 -4.24 -31.14 -38.77
C SER A 75 -4.79 -29.73 -38.68
N SER A 76 -5.38 -29.35 -37.54
CA SER A 76 -5.74 -27.95 -37.24
C SER A 76 -5.90 -27.71 -35.74
N VAL A 77 -5.70 -26.47 -35.31
CA VAL A 77 -5.81 -26.04 -33.90
C VAL A 77 -6.90 -24.98 -33.78
N THR A 78 -7.86 -25.20 -32.89
CA THR A 78 -8.90 -24.23 -32.53
C THR A 78 -8.73 -23.83 -31.07
N VAL A 79 -8.67 -22.52 -30.80
CA VAL A 79 -8.56 -21.99 -29.44
C VAL A 79 -9.86 -21.31 -29.05
N GLY A 80 -10.52 -21.84 -28.02
CA GLY A 80 -11.74 -21.29 -27.43
C GLY A 80 -11.44 -20.51 -26.15
N PHE A 81 -12.32 -19.56 -25.81
CA PHE A 81 -12.21 -18.79 -24.58
C PHE A 81 -13.52 -18.87 -23.81
N ASP A 82 -13.43 -19.15 -22.51
CA ASP A 82 -14.55 -19.09 -21.60
C ASP A 82 -14.30 -18.07 -20.47
N LEU A 83 -15.37 -17.66 -19.80
CA LEU A 83 -15.30 -16.79 -18.64
C LEU A 83 -14.90 -17.61 -17.39
N PRO A 84 -13.97 -17.09 -16.57
CA PRO A 84 -13.66 -17.71 -15.29
C PRO A 84 -14.86 -17.58 -14.33
N SER A 85 -15.19 -18.66 -13.62
CA SER A 85 -16.19 -18.70 -12.57
C SER A 85 -15.80 -17.84 -11.36
N ALA A 86 -16.73 -17.57 -10.44
CA ALA A 86 -16.44 -16.76 -9.25
C ALA A 86 -15.34 -17.37 -8.35
N GLU A 87 -15.37 -18.69 -8.16
CA GLU A 87 -14.34 -19.44 -7.43
C GLU A 87 -13.00 -19.46 -8.17
N GLU A 88 -13.01 -19.57 -9.51
CA GLU A 88 -11.80 -19.47 -10.33
C GLU A 88 -11.23 -18.05 -10.33
N LYS A 89 -12.06 -17.00 -10.30
CA LYS A 89 -11.60 -15.61 -10.12
C LYS A 89 -10.94 -15.42 -8.75
N GLU A 90 -11.48 -16.05 -7.71
CA GLU A 90 -10.88 -16.05 -6.38
C GLU A 90 -9.58 -16.88 -6.34
N ALA A 91 -9.54 -18.03 -7.02
CA ALA A 91 -8.36 -18.89 -7.11
C ALA A 91 -7.27 -18.32 -8.02
N LEU A 92 -7.61 -17.67 -9.14
CA LEU A 92 -6.69 -16.87 -9.96
C LEU A 92 -6.27 -15.60 -9.23
N GLY A 93 -7.13 -15.02 -8.39
CA GLY A 93 -6.77 -13.94 -7.47
C GLY A 93 -5.75 -14.40 -6.44
N LYS A 94 -5.90 -15.61 -5.88
CA LYS A 94 -4.98 -16.23 -4.92
C LYS A 94 -3.72 -16.83 -5.56
N ARG A 95 -3.77 -17.33 -6.79
CA ARG A 95 -2.59 -17.85 -7.55
C ARG A 95 -1.86 -16.75 -8.33
N GLY A 96 -2.54 -15.66 -8.64
CA GLY A 96 -1.99 -14.39 -9.10
C GLY A 96 -1.33 -13.57 -7.98
N GLN A 97 -1.51 -13.95 -6.71
CA GLN A 97 -0.71 -13.49 -5.56
C GLN A 97 0.71 -14.10 -5.52
N LYS A 98 1.37 -14.21 -6.68
CA LYS A 98 2.83 -14.03 -6.72
C LYS A 98 3.21 -12.56 -6.96
N GLY A 99 2.32 -11.63 -6.58
CA GLY A 99 2.64 -10.23 -6.27
C GLY A 99 3.12 -10.03 -4.82
N GLY A 100 3.69 -11.07 -4.21
CA GLY A 100 4.51 -10.88 -3.01
C GLY A 100 5.63 -9.89 -3.33
N LEU A 101 6.00 -9.09 -2.34
CA LEU A 101 7.25 -8.33 -2.40
C LEU A 101 8.38 -9.27 -2.87
N PRO A 102 9.32 -8.80 -3.70
CA PRO A 102 10.34 -9.66 -4.31
C PRO A 102 11.04 -10.51 -3.23
N GLU A 103 11.36 -11.77 -3.58
CA GLU A 103 12.19 -12.63 -2.72
C GLU A 103 13.44 -11.84 -2.29
N GLY A 104 13.65 -11.69 -0.97
CA GLY A 104 14.70 -10.84 -0.40
C GLY A 104 14.25 -10.01 0.80
N ALA A 105 14.92 -8.88 1.03
CA ALA A 105 14.74 -8.02 2.21
C ALA A 105 13.32 -7.49 2.45
N LEU A 106 12.46 -7.44 1.44
CA LEU A 106 11.07 -7.02 1.60
C LEU A 106 10.11 -8.14 2.00
N ALA A 107 10.56 -9.39 2.14
CA ALA A 107 9.69 -10.51 2.51
C ALA A 107 8.96 -10.29 3.86
N GLY A 108 9.57 -9.57 4.80
CA GLY A 108 8.98 -9.20 6.09
C GLY A 108 8.16 -7.90 6.08
N VAL A 109 8.06 -7.22 4.94
CA VAL A 109 7.26 -5.99 4.79
C VAL A 109 5.83 -6.39 4.41
N LYS A 110 4.81 -5.88 5.11
CA LYS A 110 3.40 -6.26 4.81
C LYS A 110 2.72 -5.32 3.84
N ASN A 111 2.99 -4.03 3.95
CA ASN A 111 2.38 -2.99 3.11
C ASN A 111 3.44 -2.01 2.66
N VAL A 112 3.47 -1.70 1.37
CA VAL A 112 4.33 -0.67 0.81
C VAL A 112 3.47 0.50 0.32
N ILE A 113 3.75 1.70 0.82
CA ILE A 113 3.03 2.92 0.50
C ILE A 113 3.96 3.89 -0.22
N CYS A 114 3.75 4.07 -1.52
CA CYS A 114 4.45 5.03 -2.35
C CYS A 114 3.79 6.40 -2.25
N VAL A 115 4.51 7.41 -1.76
CA VAL A 115 4.01 8.79 -1.67
C VAL A 115 4.45 9.55 -2.92
N ALA A 116 3.49 9.94 -3.75
CA ALA A 116 3.70 10.62 -5.03
C ALA A 116 3.15 12.05 -5.01
N SER A 117 3.65 12.90 -5.91
CA SER A 117 3.03 14.20 -6.19
C SER A 117 3.14 14.58 -7.67
N GLY A 118 2.13 15.29 -8.18
CA GLY A 118 2.15 15.78 -9.57
C GLY A 118 2.98 17.05 -9.79
N LYS A 119 3.44 17.69 -8.70
CA LYS A 119 4.24 18.93 -8.67
C LYS A 119 5.26 18.90 -7.54
N GLY A 120 6.38 19.62 -7.72
CA GLY A 120 7.31 19.93 -6.63
C GLY A 120 6.73 20.92 -5.62
N GLY A 121 7.22 20.89 -4.38
CA GLY A 121 6.87 21.87 -3.34
C GLY A 121 5.53 21.65 -2.63
N VAL A 122 4.81 20.55 -2.89
CA VAL A 122 3.53 20.25 -2.23
C VAL A 122 3.66 19.70 -0.81
N GLY A 123 4.89 19.52 -0.31
CA GLY A 123 5.15 18.95 1.03
C GLY A 123 5.13 17.43 1.10
N LYS A 124 5.34 16.73 -0.04
CA LYS A 124 5.41 15.26 -0.15
C LYS A 124 6.30 14.64 0.94
N SER A 125 7.57 15.01 1.00
CA SER A 125 8.54 14.42 1.94
C SER A 125 8.20 14.71 3.41
N THR A 126 7.70 15.91 3.71
CA THR A 126 7.19 16.26 5.05
C THR A 126 6.07 15.32 5.47
N LEU A 127 5.15 15.01 4.56
CA LEU A 127 4.08 14.06 4.81
C LEU A 127 4.58 12.62 4.88
N THR A 128 5.53 12.22 4.03
CA THR A 128 6.16 10.88 4.09
C THR A 128 6.76 10.62 5.48
N ALA A 129 7.59 11.55 5.98
CA ALA A 129 8.20 11.44 7.31
C ALA A 129 7.16 11.39 8.44
N ASN A 130 6.17 12.29 8.41
CA ASN A 130 5.12 12.31 9.43
C ASN A 130 4.14 11.13 9.32
N LEU A 131 3.88 10.58 8.13
CA LEU A 131 3.05 9.39 7.96
C LEU A 131 3.76 8.16 8.55
N ALA A 132 5.05 7.98 8.29
CA ALA A 132 5.82 6.89 8.89
C ALA A 132 5.82 6.98 10.43
N ALA A 133 6.05 8.19 10.97
CA ALA A 133 5.98 8.45 12.40
C ALA A 133 4.55 8.25 12.97
N ALA A 134 3.51 8.65 12.25
CA ALA A 134 2.12 8.46 12.67
C ALA A 134 1.72 6.98 12.69
N LEU A 135 2.16 6.19 11.71
CA LEU A 135 1.95 4.74 11.68
C LEU A 135 2.63 4.06 12.89
N ALA A 136 3.86 4.46 13.22
CA ALA A 136 4.53 4.01 14.45
C ALA A 136 3.75 4.41 15.72
N ALA A 137 3.26 5.64 15.77
CA ALA A 137 2.46 6.13 16.90
C ALA A 137 1.06 5.49 17.00
N GLU A 138 0.59 4.82 15.96
CA GLU A 138 -0.60 3.95 15.94
C GLU A 138 -0.25 2.46 16.21
N GLY A 139 0.98 2.20 16.67
CA GLY A 139 1.43 0.87 17.09
C GLY A 139 1.84 -0.06 15.94
N LYS A 140 2.11 0.47 14.74
CA LYS A 140 2.60 -0.33 13.61
C LYS A 140 4.12 -0.29 13.54
N ARG A 141 4.75 -1.39 13.11
CA ARG A 141 6.17 -1.39 12.77
C ARG A 141 6.33 -0.63 11.46
N ALA A 142 6.86 0.59 11.52
CA ALA A 142 6.94 1.49 10.38
C ALA A 142 8.38 1.69 9.91
N ALA A 143 8.54 1.90 8.61
CA ALA A 143 9.79 2.24 7.98
C ALA A 143 9.59 3.33 6.92
N ALA A 144 10.63 4.11 6.67
CA ALA A 144 10.69 5.12 5.63
C ALA A 144 11.90 4.88 4.71
N LEU A 145 11.66 4.91 3.41
CA LEU A 145 12.69 4.85 2.38
C LEU A 145 12.65 6.13 1.54
N ASP A 146 13.75 6.87 1.54
CA ASP A 146 13.92 8.04 0.68
C ASP A 146 14.35 7.60 -0.72
N ALA A 147 13.44 7.71 -1.69
CA ALA A 147 13.73 7.44 -3.10
C ALA A 147 13.91 8.74 -3.91
N ASP A 148 13.77 9.91 -3.28
CA ASP A 148 13.98 11.21 -3.91
C ASP A 148 15.46 11.60 -3.87
N VAL A 149 16.26 10.94 -4.69
CA VAL A 149 17.72 11.08 -4.64
C VAL A 149 18.22 12.49 -4.94
N TRP A 150 17.45 13.33 -5.64
CA TRP A 150 17.84 14.71 -5.92
C TRP A 150 17.47 15.67 -4.80
N GLY A 151 16.49 15.32 -3.98
CA GLY A 151 15.92 16.15 -2.93
C GLY A 151 15.76 15.39 -1.61
N TYR A 152 16.74 14.53 -1.29
CA TYR A 152 16.69 13.71 -0.10
C TYR A 152 16.45 14.59 1.12
N SER A 153 15.52 14.17 1.96
CA SER A 153 15.08 15.00 3.08
C SER A 153 14.48 14.19 4.22
N ILE A 154 14.19 12.91 4.00
CA ILE A 154 13.57 12.05 5.00
C ILE A 154 14.45 11.89 6.25
N PRO A 155 15.78 11.62 6.15
CA PRO A 155 16.60 11.50 7.34
C PRO A 155 16.63 12.78 8.17
N ARG A 156 16.83 13.93 7.52
CA ARG A 156 16.77 15.25 8.17
C ARG A 156 15.43 15.48 8.87
N MET A 157 14.31 15.23 8.20
CA MET A 157 12.96 15.44 8.75
C MET A 157 12.59 14.47 9.88
N LEU A 158 13.27 13.32 9.96
CA LEU A 158 13.14 12.35 11.04
C LEU A 158 14.22 12.51 12.13
N GLY A 159 15.13 13.47 11.99
CA GLY A 159 16.22 13.72 12.96
C GLY A 159 17.27 12.62 12.99
N VAL A 160 17.46 11.89 11.88
CA VAL A 160 18.38 10.76 11.78
C VAL A 160 19.66 11.16 11.07
N HIS A 161 20.79 10.90 11.72
CA HIS A 161 22.12 11.17 11.19
C HIS A 161 23.05 9.98 11.42
N GLY A 162 24.01 9.79 10.52
CA GLY A 162 25.03 8.74 10.63
C GLY A 162 25.18 7.93 9.35
N ARG A 163 25.93 6.84 9.46
CA ARG A 163 26.16 5.89 8.36
C ARG A 163 25.62 4.52 8.73
N PRO A 164 24.95 3.80 7.81
CA PRO A 164 24.41 2.48 8.08
C PRO A 164 25.58 1.51 8.22
N THR A 165 25.44 0.53 9.11
CA THR A 165 26.42 -0.55 9.23
C THR A 165 25.99 -1.73 8.36
N VAL A 166 26.94 -2.63 8.07
CA VAL A 166 26.64 -3.89 7.38
C VAL A 166 26.79 -5.03 8.38
N ASN A 167 25.80 -5.92 8.45
CA ASN A 167 25.81 -7.06 9.36
C ASN A 167 26.60 -8.25 8.79
N ALA A 168 26.70 -9.35 9.56
CA ALA A 168 27.43 -10.55 9.18
C ALA A 168 26.89 -11.21 7.89
N ASP A 169 25.59 -11.07 7.63
CA ASP A 169 24.90 -11.59 6.45
C ASP A 169 25.01 -10.65 5.25
N ARG A 170 25.88 -9.64 5.32
CA ARG A 170 26.09 -8.59 4.31
C ARG A 170 24.85 -7.75 4.01
N LYS A 171 23.90 -7.68 4.95
CA LYS A 171 22.75 -6.78 4.88
C LYS A 171 23.07 -5.43 5.52
N ILE A 172 22.48 -4.38 4.96
CA ILE A 172 22.60 -3.01 5.44
C ILE A 172 21.62 -2.82 6.58
N ASN A 173 22.11 -2.51 7.78
CA ASN A 173 21.26 -2.18 8.92
C ASN A 173 20.68 -0.77 8.74
N PRO A 174 19.35 -0.59 8.64
CA PRO A 174 18.77 0.74 8.57
C PRO A 174 19.01 1.50 9.88
N LEU A 175 19.01 2.83 9.79
CA LEU A 175 19.07 3.67 10.99
C LEU A 175 17.66 3.78 11.60
N GLU A 176 17.57 4.10 12.88
CA GLU A 176 16.29 4.24 13.59
C GLU A 176 16.05 5.69 13.99
N ALA A 177 14.85 6.18 13.72
CA ALA A 177 14.35 7.47 14.19
C ALA A 177 13.54 7.32 15.48
N ALA A 178 12.97 8.44 15.94
CA ALA A 178 12.00 8.43 17.04
C ALA A 178 10.86 7.43 16.80
N ALA A 179 10.31 6.88 17.89
CA ALA A 179 9.28 5.83 17.87
C ALA A 179 9.66 4.53 17.13
N GLY A 180 10.95 4.30 16.89
CA GLY A 180 11.45 3.06 16.27
C GLY A 180 11.23 2.97 14.76
N VAL A 181 10.98 4.11 14.08
CA VAL A 181 10.83 4.13 12.62
C VAL A 181 12.17 3.81 11.98
N LYS A 182 12.25 2.74 11.20
CA LYS A 182 13.45 2.40 10.42
C LYS A 182 13.59 3.34 9.22
N VAL A 183 14.79 3.81 8.93
CA VAL A 183 15.06 4.79 7.87
C VAL A 183 16.19 4.33 6.99
N MET A 184 15.98 4.41 5.68
CA MET A 184 17.03 4.27 4.67
C MET A 184 16.96 5.43 3.68
N SER A 185 18.12 5.98 3.34
CA SER A 185 18.25 7.05 2.35
C SER A 185 19.63 6.98 1.71
N ILE A 186 19.71 7.53 0.50
CA ILE A 186 20.97 7.75 -0.19
C ILE A 186 21.88 8.73 0.56
N GLU A 187 21.30 9.65 1.33
CA GLU A 187 22.02 10.67 2.12
C GLU A 187 23.10 10.04 2.99
N PHE A 188 22.82 8.87 3.59
CA PHE A 188 23.74 8.21 4.50
C PHE A 188 25.04 7.71 3.85
N PHE A 189 25.09 7.67 2.52
CA PHE A 189 26.24 7.23 1.75
C PHE A 189 27.02 8.39 1.13
N LEU A 190 26.59 9.63 1.35
CA LEU A 190 27.30 10.81 0.89
C LEU A 190 28.50 11.14 1.81
N GLU A 191 29.50 11.79 1.24
CA GLU A 191 30.71 12.18 1.98
C GLU A 191 30.46 13.45 2.80
N ALA A 192 29.60 14.33 2.31
CA ALA A 192 29.18 15.56 2.97
C ALA A 192 27.66 15.71 2.92
N GLN A 193 27.10 16.33 3.97
CA GLN A 193 25.72 16.81 3.95
C GLN A 193 25.56 17.85 2.84
N ASP A 194 24.41 17.85 2.16
CA ASP A 194 24.07 18.73 1.04
C ASP A 194 24.95 18.59 -0.22
N GLN A 195 25.71 17.49 -0.33
CA GLN A 195 26.46 17.21 -1.56
C GLN A 195 25.50 16.96 -2.73
N ALA A 196 25.68 17.71 -3.81
CA ALA A 196 24.94 17.48 -5.06
C ALA A 196 25.30 16.10 -5.62
N ILE A 197 24.29 15.25 -5.77
CA ILE A 197 24.48 13.88 -6.24
C ILE A 197 24.74 13.90 -7.75
N VAL A 198 25.92 13.48 -8.19
CA VAL A 198 26.26 13.37 -9.62
C VAL A 198 26.16 11.91 -10.07
N TRP A 199 25.01 11.28 -9.83
CA TRP A 199 24.78 9.88 -10.18
C TRP A 199 24.00 9.77 -11.48
N ARG A 200 24.40 8.84 -12.36
CA ARG A 200 23.66 8.54 -13.58
C ARG A 200 22.52 7.57 -13.30
N GLY A 201 21.44 7.61 -14.08
CA GLY A 201 20.23 6.79 -13.91
C GLY A 201 20.47 5.30 -13.57
N PRO A 202 21.39 4.59 -14.23
CA PRO A 202 21.71 3.19 -13.88
C PRO A 202 22.27 2.99 -12.46
N MET A 203 23.05 3.94 -11.94
CA MET A 203 23.55 3.88 -10.56
C MET A 203 22.42 4.07 -9.55
N LEU A 204 21.50 4.98 -9.85
CA LEU A 204 20.32 5.23 -9.06
C LEU A 204 19.39 4.01 -9.01
N HIS A 205 19.12 3.40 -10.17
CA HIS A 205 18.38 2.14 -10.25
C HIS A 205 19.02 1.05 -9.39
N LYS A 206 20.35 0.89 -9.49
CA LYS A 206 21.10 -0.09 -8.69
C LYS A 206 20.98 0.17 -7.19
N ALA A 207 21.08 1.42 -6.76
CA ALA A 207 20.99 1.78 -5.34
C ALA A 207 19.59 1.53 -4.76
N ILE A 208 18.54 1.95 -5.47
CA ILE A 208 17.16 1.65 -5.06
C ILE A 208 16.93 0.15 -5.00
N LYS A 209 17.38 -0.60 -6.02
CA LYS A 209 17.31 -2.07 -6.02
C LYS A 209 18.04 -2.66 -4.80
N GLN A 210 19.23 -2.17 -4.48
CA GLN A 210 19.99 -2.60 -3.30
C GLN A 210 19.25 -2.27 -2.00
N PHE A 211 18.62 -1.11 -1.87
CA PHE A 211 17.82 -0.78 -0.67
C PHE A 211 16.61 -1.69 -0.50
N LEU A 212 16.01 -2.13 -1.61
CA LEU A 212 14.89 -3.06 -1.58
C LEU A 212 15.33 -4.52 -1.37
N GLN A 213 16.57 -4.90 -1.70
CA GLN A 213 17.01 -6.31 -1.64
C GLN A 213 17.94 -6.61 -0.47
N ASP A 214 18.73 -5.64 -0.02
CA ASP A 214 19.86 -5.84 0.88
C ASP A 214 19.78 -5.08 2.20
N VAL A 215 18.69 -4.35 2.46
CA VAL A 215 18.48 -3.72 3.77
C VAL A 215 17.82 -4.70 4.74
N GLU A 216 18.28 -4.74 5.98
CA GLU A 216 17.67 -5.55 7.05
C GLU A 216 16.41 -4.86 7.60
N TRP A 217 15.35 -4.86 6.80
CA TRP A 217 14.05 -4.33 7.22
C TRP A 217 13.46 -5.15 8.37
N GLY A 218 13.76 -6.44 8.44
CA GLY A 218 13.09 -7.38 9.34
C GLY A 218 11.57 -7.34 9.12
N GLU A 219 10.83 -7.43 10.22
CA GLU A 219 9.38 -7.38 10.19
C GLU A 219 8.85 -5.93 10.23
N VAL A 220 8.17 -5.51 9.16
CA VAL A 220 7.63 -4.15 9.00
C VAL A 220 6.18 -4.24 8.54
N ASP A 221 5.27 -3.57 9.24
CA ASP A 221 3.86 -3.54 8.84
C ASP A 221 3.62 -2.52 7.70
N PHE A 222 4.35 -1.41 7.70
CA PHE A 222 4.28 -0.36 6.67
C PHE A 222 5.66 0.20 6.30
N LEU A 223 6.03 0.10 5.03
CA LEU A 223 7.17 0.79 4.45
C LEU A 223 6.66 1.95 3.58
N VAL A 224 6.98 3.18 3.98
CA VAL A 224 6.57 4.40 3.28
C VAL A 224 7.72 4.91 2.40
N LEU A 225 7.47 5.07 1.10
CA LEU A 225 8.48 5.48 0.12
C LEU A 225 8.24 6.92 -0.30
N ASP A 226 9.27 7.76 -0.17
CA ASP A 226 9.24 9.11 -0.69
C ASP A 226 9.70 9.11 -2.15
N LEU A 227 8.76 9.22 -3.10
CA LEU A 227 9.10 9.17 -4.52
C LEU A 227 9.66 10.52 -5.00
N PRO A 228 10.57 10.57 -6.00
CA PRO A 228 10.96 11.84 -6.59
C PRO A 228 9.76 12.54 -7.26
N PRO A 229 9.79 13.88 -7.40
CA PRO A 229 8.71 14.59 -8.07
C PRO A 229 8.58 14.16 -9.54
N GLY A 230 7.36 13.85 -9.97
CA GLY A 230 7.05 13.50 -11.37
C GLY A 230 7.14 12.01 -11.72
N THR A 231 7.20 11.71 -13.02
CA THR A 231 7.08 10.34 -13.60
C THR A 231 8.42 9.80 -14.11
N GLY A 232 9.52 10.08 -13.41
CA GLY A 232 10.87 9.71 -13.84
C GLY A 232 11.22 8.22 -13.71
N ASP A 233 12.43 7.85 -14.12
CA ASP A 233 12.95 6.46 -14.17
C ASP A 233 12.91 5.71 -12.83
N VAL A 234 12.95 6.43 -11.70
CA VAL A 234 12.86 5.85 -10.35
C VAL A 234 11.47 5.31 -10.07
N SER A 235 10.41 6.04 -10.42
CA SER A 235 9.02 5.61 -10.23
C SER A 235 8.73 4.35 -11.05
N MET A 236 9.31 4.24 -12.25
CA MET A 236 9.25 3.03 -13.08
C MET A 236 10.00 1.86 -12.44
N THR A 237 11.20 2.11 -11.89
CA THR A 237 12.00 1.09 -11.20
C THR A 237 11.24 0.52 -10.00
N LEU A 238 10.65 1.40 -9.18
CA LEU A 238 9.92 1.01 -7.98
C LEU A 238 8.65 0.22 -8.30
N ALA A 239 7.93 0.62 -9.34
CA ALA A 239 6.78 -0.12 -9.85
C ALA A 239 7.13 -1.56 -10.26
N GLN A 240 8.24 -1.75 -10.97
CA GLN A 240 8.67 -3.09 -11.40
C GLN A 240 9.15 -3.96 -10.23
N LEU A 241 9.81 -3.34 -9.25
CA LEU A 241 10.36 -4.06 -8.11
C LEU A 241 9.33 -4.30 -7.01
N ILE A 242 8.24 -3.54 -6.96
CA ILE A 242 7.22 -3.62 -5.90
C ILE A 242 5.80 -3.55 -6.51
N PRO A 243 5.34 -4.60 -7.19
CA PRO A 243 4.04 -4.60 -7.87
C PRO A 243 2.84 -4.50 -6.90
N SER A 244 3.00 -4.87 -5.63
CA SER A 244 1.96 -4.76 -4.59
C SER A 244 1.97 -3.43 -3.83
N ALA A 245 2.78 -2.45 -4.25
CA ALA A 245 2.79 -1.14 -3.63
C ALA A 245 1.48 -0.39 -3.91
N ARG A 246 0.98 0.31 -2.88
CA ARG A 246 -0.14 1.25 -3.03
C ARG A 246 0.40 2.67 -3.11
N MET A 247 -0.29 3.52 -3.85
CA MET A 247 0.10 4.90 -4.08
C MET A 247 -0.79 5.87 -3.31
N VAL A 248 -0.17 6.81 -2.59
CA VAL A 248 -0.84 7.97 -1.99
C VAL A 248 -0.41 9.21 -2.75
N ILE A 249 -1.37 10.02 -3.19
CA ILE A 249 -1.10 11.22 -3.97
C ILE A 249 -1.21 12.44 -3.07
N VAL A 250 -0.12 13.19 -2.95
CA VAL A 250 -0.10 14.48 -2.26
C VAL A 250 -0.33 15.61 -3.25
N THR A 251 -1.30 16.47 -2.94
CA THR A 251 -1.63 17.66 -3.73
C THR A 251 -1.88 18.88 -2.83
N THR A 252 -2.08 20.04 -3.44
CA THR A 252 -2.52 21.28 -2.77
C THR A 252 -3.91 21.69 -3.28
N PRO A 253 -4.61 22.63 -2.61
CA PRO A 253 -6.00 22.96 -2.93
C PRO A 253 -6.18 23.71 -4.25
N GLN A 254 -5.09 24.14 -4.86
CA GLN A 254 -5.12 24.91 -6.10
C GLN A 254 -5.77 24.08 -7.23
N PRO A 255 -6.66 24.65 -8.04
CA PRO A 255 -7.38 23.96 -9.13
C PRO A 255 -6.52 23.51 -10.33
N ALA A 256 -5.28 23.10 -10.11
CA ALA A 256 -4.46 22.41 -11.10
C ALA A 256 -4.59 20.88 -11.02
N ALA A 257 -5.61 20.39 -10.30
CA ALA A 257 -5.88 18.99 -10.01
C ALA A 257 -5.88 18.12 -11.28
N GLN A 258 -6.51 18.57 -12.36
CA GLN A 258 -6.61 17.83 -13.64
C GLN A 258 -5.26 17.39 -14.23
N LYS A 259 -4.22 18.25 -14.18
CA LYS A 259 -2.88 17.87 -14.67
C LYS A 259 -2.18 16.89 -13.74
N VAL A 260 -2.49 16.95 -12.44
CA VAL A 260 -1.95 16.04 -11.42
C VAL A 260 -2.67 14.68 -11.51
N ALA A 261 -3.99 14.69 -11.66
CA ALA A 261 -4.86 13.54 -11.88
C ALA A 261 -4.37 12.74 -13.07
N HIS A 262 -4.27 13.37 -14.24
CA HIS A 262 -3.81 12.70 -15.46
C HIS A 262 -2.47 11.99 -15.27
N ARG A 263 -1.48 12.67 -14.67
CA ARG A 263 -0.15 12.08 -14.42
C ARG A 263 -0.20 10.93 -13.43
N ALA A 264 -0.95 11.07 -12.35
CA ALA A 264 -1.07 10.04 -11.33
C ALA A 264 -1.83 8.81 -11.85
N SER A 265 -2.92 9.01 -12.59
CA SER A 265 -3.63 7.90 -13.24
C SER A 265 -2.79 7.23 -14.30
N GLU A 266 -2.02 7.98 -15.09
CA GLU A 266 -1.11 7.38 -16.07
C GLU A 266 -0.02 6.55 -15.39
N LEU A 267 0.57 7.04 -14.30
CA LEU A 267 1.56 6.30 -13.54
C LEU A 267 0.96 5.03 -12.95
N ALA A 268 -0.19 5.14 -12.29
CA ALA A 268 -0.90 4.01 -11.71
C ALA A 268 -1.27 2.96 -12.77
N ARG A 269 -1.86 3.37 -13.90
CA ARG A 269 -2.23 2.45 -15.00
C ARG A 269 -1.03 1.80 -15.67
N ARG A 270 0.04 2.57 -15.92
CA ARG A 270 1.23 2.06 -16.61
C ARG A 270 1.95 0.98 -15.79
N PHE A 271 1.78 1.02 -14.48
CA PHE A 271 2.52 0.20 -13.53
C PHE A 271 1.64 -0.73 -12.68
N ASP A 272 0.35 -0.80 -12.99
CA ASP A 272 -0.66 -1.58 -12.27
C ASP A 272 -0.64 -1.33 -10.75
N LEU A 273 -0.42 -0.08 -10.35
CA LEU A 273 -0.39 0.32 -8.94
C LEU A 273 -1.78 0.75 -8.47
N GLU A 274 -2.22 0.21 -7.34
CA GLU A 274 -3.44 0.63 -6.66
C GLU A 274 -3.24 2.03 -6.05
N ILE A 275 -4.13 2.99 -6.35
CA ILE A 275 -4.14 4.29 -5.68
C ILE A 275 -4.96 4.17 -4.39
N ALA A 276 -4.30 4.24 -3.24
CA ALA A 276 -4.93 4.15 -1.93
C ALA A 276 -5.73 5.42 -1.57
N GLY A 277 -5.36 6.58 -2.11
CA GLY A 277 -6.11 7.82 -1.91
C GLY A 277 -5.29 9.09 -2.09
N VAL A 278 -5.95 10.21 -1.83
CA VAL A 278 -5.40 11.56 -1.99
C VAL A 278 -5.23 12.21 -0.61
N ILE A 279 -4.15 12.97 -0.44
CA ILE A 279 -3.97 13.87 0.70
C ILE A 279 -3.86 15.31 0.17
N GLU A 280 -4.74 16.18 0.63
CA GLU A 280 -4.70 17.61 0.35
C GLU A 280 -3.86 18.30 1.42
N ASN A 281 -2.62 18.68 1.09
CA ASN A 281 -1.77 19.45 1.97
C ASN A 281 -2.06 20.96 1.84
N MET A 282 -1.75 21.74 2.88
CA MET A 282 -1.93 23.19 2.90
C MET A 282 -3.39 23.64 2.63
N SER A 283 -4.37 22.87 3.13
CA SER A 283 -5.82 23.02 2.87
C SER A 283 -6.50 24.24 3.50
N GLY A 284 -5.79 24.99 4.33
CA GLY A 284 -6.28 26.19 5.00
C GLY A 284 -5.34 26.61 6.10
N PHE A 285 -5.43 27.87 6.54
CA PHE A 285 -4.66 28.42 7.64
C PHE A 285 -5.64 29.01 8.66
N THR A 286 -5.48 28.63 9.93
CA THR A 286 -6.29 29.19 11.02
C THR A 286 -5.39 30.01 11.93
N THR A 287 -5.75 31.27 12.14
CA THR A 287 -5.03 32.15 13.06
C THR A 287 -5.22 31.69 14.51
N PRO A 288 -4.36 32.12 15.45
CA PRO A 288 -4.60 31.90 16.88
C PRO A 288 -5.94 32.47 17.39
N SER A 289 -6.49 33.48 16.71
CA SER A 289 -7.81 34.05 17.00
C SER A 289 -9.00 33.26 16.41
N GLY A 290 -8.73 32.21 15.63
CA GLY A 290 -9.75 31.31 15.06
C GLY A 290 -10.23 31.69 13.65
N GLU A 291 -9.71 32.77 13.06
CA GLU A 291 -10.04 33.15 11.69
C GLU A 291 -9.40 32.18 10.69
N ARG A 292 -10.15 31.78 9.66
CA ARG A 292 -9.69 30.80 8.67
C ARG A 292 -9.50 31.44 7.30
N PHE A 293 -8.33 31.18 6.71
CA PHE A 293 -7.92 31.63 5.39
C PHE A 293 -7.66 30.45 4.46
N THR A 294 -7.95 30.66 3.18
CA THR A 294 -7.78 29.67 2.11
C THR A 294 -6.69 30.13 1.17
N ILE A 295 -5.47 30.27 1.71
CA ILE A 295 -4.31 30.91 1.05
C ILE A 295 -4.06 30.33 -0.35
N PHE A 296 -4.27 29.02 -0.52
CA PHE A 296 -4.04 28.31 -1.77
C PHE A 296 -5.34 27.85 -2.47
N GLY A 297 -6.49 28.39 -2.06
CA GLY A 297 -7.81 27.93 -2.48
C GLY A 297 -8.34 26.77 -1.62
N GLU A 298 -9.40 26.12 -2.10
CA GLU A 298 -10.02 24.95 -1.46
C GLU A 298 -10.49 23.93 -2.50
N GLY A 299 -10.53 22.66 -2.12
CA GLY A 299 -11.26 21.62 -2.86
C GLY A 299 -10.47 20.90 -3.96
N GLY A 300 -9.27 21.37 -4.32
CA GLY A 300 -8.43 20.73 -5.34
C GLY A 300 -8.11 19.26 -5.07
N GLY A 301 -7.93 18.86 -3.81
CA GLY A 301 -7.72 17.47 -3.42
C GLY A 301 -8.98 16.61 -3.46
N GLN A 302 -10.15 17.17 -3.13
CA GLN A 302 -11.41 16.44 -3.28
C GLN A 302 -11.72 16.20 -4.76
N LEU A 303 -11.56 17.23 -5.61
CA LEU A 303 -11.71 17.09 -7.06
C LEU A 303 -10.80 16.00 -7.63
N LEU A 304 -9.54 15.96 -7.19
CA LEU A 304 -8.60 14.91 -7.59
C LEU A 304 -9.04 13.52 -7.11
N ALA A 305 -9.54 13.40 -5.89
CA ALA A 305 -10.03 12.14 -5.33
C ALA A 305 -11.24 11.62 -6.12
N ASP A 306 -12.19 12.51 -6.44
CA ASP A 306 -13.38 12.20 -7.23
C ASP A 306 -13.02 11.80 -8.67
N GLU A 307 -12.08 12.51 -9.30
CA GLU A 307 -11.59 12.19 -10.65
C GLU A 307 -10.92 10.82 -10.76
N LEU A 308 -10.28 10.38 -9.67
CA LEU A 308 -9.56 9.11 -9.59
C LEU A 308 -10.41 7.96 -9.04
N ASP A 309 -11.62 8.24 -8.56
CA ASP A 309 -12.49 7.29 -7.85
C ASP A 309 -11.80 6.65 -6.63
N VAL A 310 -11.16 7.49 -5.80
CA VAL A 310 -10.42 7.07 -4.60
C VAL A 310 -10.77 7.97 -3.40
N PRO A 311 -10.55 7.54 -2.15
CA PRO A 311 -10.86 8.38 -1.00
C PRO A 311 -9.89 9.56 -0.85
N LEU A 312 -10.43 10.68 -0.37
CA LEU A 312 -9.62 11.74 0.24
C LEU A 312 -9.27 11.35 1.67
N LEU A 313 -8.02 10.96 1.91
CA LEU A 313 -7.54 10.44 3.19
C LEU A 313 -7.46 11.51 4.27
N ALA A 314 -7.03 12.72 3.90
CA ALA A 314 -6.96 13.85 4.81
C ALA A 314 -6.86 15.20 4.09
N LYS A 315 -7.28 16.23 4.81
CA LYS A 315 -6.96 17.64 4.55
C LYS A 315 -6.05 18.15 5.65
N ILE A 316 -4.82 18.50 5.32
CA ILE A 316 -3.81 18.91 6.29
C ILE A 316 -3.74 20.44 6.25
N PRO A 317 -3.99 21.14 7.36
CA PRO A 317 -3.90 22.60 7.41
C PRO A 317 -2.43 23.05 7.28
N LEU A 318 -2.25 24.25 6.73
CA LEU A 318 -0.98 24.96 6.77
C LEU A 318 -0.71 25.36 8.22
N GLN A 319 0.29 24.75 8.83
CA GLN A 319 0.62 24.97 10.24
C GLN A 319 2.12 25.19 10.40
N GLU A 320 2.50 26.26 11.10
CA GLU A 320 3.90 26.63 11.30
C GLU A 320 4.69 25.53 12.02
N SER A 321 4.11 24.93 13.06
CA SER A 321 4.76 23.86 13.83
C SER A 321 5.09 22.63 12.97
N LEU A 322 4.30 22.35 11.91
CA LEU A 322 4.62 21.26 10.97
C LEU A 322 5.88 21.56 10.17
N ARG A 323 6.03 22.81 9.70
CA ARG A 323 7.24 23.26 9.00
C ARG A 323 8.46 23.26 9.94
N VAL A 324 8.32 23.84 11.12
CA VAL A 324 9.39 23.90 12.13
C VAL A 324 9.85 22.50 12.51
N GLY A 325 8.92 21.59 12.81
CA GLY A 325 9.27 20.21 13.14
C GLY A 325 9.99 19.49 12.01
N ALA A 326 9.56 19.68 10.76
CA ALA A 326 10.27 19.12 9.61
C ALA A 326 11.69 19.68 9.45
N ASP A 327 11.92 20.93 9.82
CA ASP A 327 13.25 21.55 9.75
C ASP A 327 14.20 21.12 10.87
N GLU A 328 13.66 20.88 12.05
CA GLU A 328 14.40 20.47 13.24
C GLU A 328 14.53 18.94 13.39
N GLY A 329 13.96 18.16 12.47
CA GLY A 329 13.97 16.70 12.55
C GLY A 329 13.08 16.13 13.64
N ARG A 330 12.00 16.85 13.99
CA ARG A 330 11.02 16.46 15.01
C ARG A 330 9.65 16.29 14.35
N PRO A 331 9.23 15.06 13.98
CA PRO A 331 7.93 14.82 13.38
C PRO A 331 6.81 15.36 14.29
N LEU A 332 6.00 16.29 13.77
CA LEU A 332 4.97 16.99 14.55
C LEU A 332 3.97 16.00 15.17
N VAL A 333 3.66 14.91 14.47
CA VAL A 333 2.75 13.86 14.96
C VAL A 333 3.22 13.19 16.26
N LEU A 334 4.52 13.28 16.57
CA LEU A 334 5.11 12.80 17.83
C LEU A 334 5.28 13.95 18.83
N ASP A 335 5.72 15.12 18.36
CA ASP A 335 6.03 16.28 19.22
C ASP A 335 4.78 16.97 19.79
N ASP A 336 3.76 17.18 18.96
CA ASP A 336 2.45 17.67 19.34
C ASP A 336 1.35 16.85 18.65
N PRO A 337 0.91 15.74 19.26
CA PRO A 337 -0.13 14.88 18.70
C PRO A 337 -1.50 15.57 18.57
N HIS A 338 -1.75 16.65 19.31
CA HIS A 338 -3.04 17.36 19.35
C HIS A 338 -3.13 18.50 18.34
N ALA A 339 -2.00 18.92 17.75
CA ALA A 339 -1.98 19.86 16.65
C ALA A 339 -2.96 19.47 15.53
N PRO A 340 -3.70 20.43 14.94
CA PRO A 340 -4.61 20.17 13.82
C PRO A 340 -3.97 19.38 12.68
N ALA A 341 -2.74 19.73 12.27
CA ALA A 341 -2.01 18.97 11.26
C ALA A 341 -1.68 17.54 11.70
N SER A 342 -1.29 17.33 12.96
CA SER A 342 -1.03 15.99 13.50
C SER A 342 -2.25 15.10 13.49
N GLN A 343 -3.42 15.64 13.87
CA GLN A 343 -4.69 14.92 13.83
C GLN A 343 -5.06 14.51 12.40
N SER A 344 -4.93 15.42 11.43
CA SER A 344 -5.16 15.11 10.00
C SER A 344 -4.19 14.05 9.46
N ILE A 345 -2.91 14.10 9.84
CA ILE A 345 -1.93 13.09 9.39
C ILE A 345 -2.21 11.73 10.03
N ARG A 346 -2.55 11.70 11.32
CA ARG A 346 -2.98 10.47 12.01
C ARG A 346 -4.26 9.89 11.42
N GLN A 347 -5.20 10.73 10.98
CA GLN A 347 -6.38 10.29 10.21
C GLN A 347 -5.97 9.60 8.91
N ALA A 348 -5.05 10.19 8.14
CA ALA A 348 -4.55 9.56 6.92
C ALA A 348 -3.88 8.20 7.21
N ALA A 349 -3.04 8.13 8.25
CA ALA A 349 -2.40 6.88 8.67
C ALA A 349 -3.43 5.81 9.06
N ARG A 350 -4.49 6.16 9.79
CA ARG A 350 -5.59 5.24 10.11
C ARG A 350 -6.34 4.77 8.87
N GLY A 351 -6.55 5.65 7.89
CA GLY A 351 -7.10 5.27 6.59
C GLY A 351 -6.24 4.22 5.89
N LEU A 352 -4.92 4.42 5.86
CA LEU A 352 -3.97 3.43 5.31
C LEU A 352 -3.99 2.11 6.07
N ILE A 353 -4.11 2.14 7.40
CA ILE A 353 -4.24 0.95 8.24
C ILE A 353 -5.54 0.20 7.93
N ALA A 354 -6.64 0.91 7.73
CA ALA A 354 -7.94 0.30 7.45
C ALA A 354 -8.00 -0.36 6.06
N MET A 355 -7.22 0.13 5.10
CA MET A 355 -7.11 -0.47 3.76
C MET A 355 -6.14 -1.64 3.68
N ALA A 356 -5.27 -1.81 4.69
CA ALA A 356 -4.37 -2.94 4.74
C ALA A 356 -5.17 -4.24 4.92
N PRO A 357 -4.80 -5.34 4.24
CA PRO A 357 -5.46 -6.63 4.44
C PRO A 357 -5.46 -6.99 5.92
N ILE A 358 -6.63 -7.29 6.48
CA ILE A 358 -6.74 -7.81 7.83
C ILE A 358 -5.98 -9.15 7.83
N PRO A 359 -4.95 -9.35 8.67
CA PRO A 359 -4.34 -10.66 8.78
C PRO A 359 -5.44 -11.65 9.14
N ALA A 360 -5.56 -12.73 8.35
CA ALA A 360 -6.52 -13.78 8.63
C ALA A 360 -6.34 -14.22 10.08
N PHE A 361 -7.40 -14.11 10.87
CA PHE A 361 -7.39 -14.68 12.21
C PHE A 361 -7.31 -16.19 12.02
N GLU A 362 -6.15 -16.78 12.23
CA GLU A 362 -6.05 -18.24 12.38
C GLU A 362 -6.85 -18.57 13.64
N VAL A 363 -8.08 -19.05 13.44
CA VAL A 363 -8.83 -19.73 14.48
C VAL A 363 -7.97 -20.94 14.85
N PRO A 364 -7.45 -21.04 16.08
CA PRO A 364 -6.72 -22.22 16.50
C PRO A 364 -7.61 -23.44 16.23
N PRO A 365 -7.11 -24.52 15.61
CA PRO A 365 -7.91 -25.72 15.43
C PRO A 365 -8.47 -26.11 16.79
N ALA A 366 -9.80 -26.28 16.84
CA ALA A 366 -10.49 -26.67 18.06
C ALA A 366 -9.76 -27.87 18.66
N ALA A 367 -9.32 -27.75 19.91
CA ALA A 367 -8.63 -28.81 20.60
C ALA A 367 -9.46 -30.10 20.46
N PRO A 368 -8.85 -31.25 20.13
CA PRO A 368 -9.58 -32.50 20.01
C PRO A 368 -10.35 -32.73 21.31
N ALA A 369 -11.67 -32.92 21.18
CA ALA A 369 -12.53 -33.17 22.32
C ALA A 369 -11.91 -34.31 23.15
N SER A 370 -11.43 -33.97 24.34
CA SER A 370 -10.91 -34.98 25.26
C SER A 370 -12.04 -35.98 25.49
N SER A 371 -11.78 -37.25 25.14
CA SER A 371 -12.63 -38.37 25.48
C SER A 371 -12.48 -38.66 26.98
N GLY A 372 -12.94 -37.69 27.79
CA GLY A 372 -13.01 -37.77 29.23
C GLY A 372 -14.21 -38.58 29.65
N ARG A 373 -13.92 -39.73 30.27
CA ARG A 373 -14.86 -40.67 30.89
C ARG A 373 -16.01 -39.96 31.61
N ARG A 374 -17.23 -40.45 31.38
CA ARG A 374 -18.41 -40.13 32.19
C ARG A 374 -18.11 -40.39 33.66
N SER A 375 -17.99 -39.31 34.44
CA SER A 375 -18.05 -39.33 35.89
C SER A 375 -19.41 -38.72 36.26
N ALA A 376 -20.27 -39.52 36.87
CA ALA A 376 -21.62 -39.16 37.28
C ALA A 376 -21.61 -38.00 38.29
N LEU A 377 -22.40 -36.96 38.02
CA LEU A 377 -22.77 -35.95 39.01
C LEU A 377 -23.91 -36.48 39.88
N PRO A 378 -23.88 -36.28 41.21
CA PRO A 378 -25.01 -36.56 42.06
C PRO A 378 -26.04 -35.42 41.95
N THR A 379 -27.30 -35.81 41.98
CA THR A 379 -28.49 -34.95 41.94
C THR A 379 -28.72 -34.24 43.28
N ALA A 380 -28.79 -32.91 43.25
CA ALA A 380 -29.45 -32.06 44.25
C ALA A 380 -30.06 -30.91 43.46
N GLY A 381 -31.37 -30.68 43.43
CA GLY A 381 -32.24 -30.45 44.58
C GLY A 381 -32.85 -29.08 44.34
N ALA A 382 -34.07 -29.06 43.78
CA ALA A 382 -34.76 -27.86 43.35
C ALA A 382 -35.02 -26.89 44.52
N GLN A 383 -34.63 -25.62 44.36
CA GLN A 383 -35.19 -24.52 45.15
C GLN A 383 -35.59 -23.34 44.24
N LYS A 384 -36.84 -22.93 44.45
CA LYS A 384 -37.63 -21.89 43.81
C LYS A 384 -37.08 -20.49 44.17
N PRO A 385 -37.18 -19.47 43.29
CA PRO A 385 -36.76 -18.11 43.64
C PRO A 385 -37.82 -17.41 44.49
N PRO A 386 -37.46 -16.53 45.45
CA PRO A 386 -38.41 -15.61 46.05
C PRO A 386 -38.49 -14.30 45.25
N ALA A 387 -39.66 -13.68 45.41
CA ALA A 387 -40.25 -12.62 44.63
C ALA A 387 -39.69 -11.22 44.89
N GLU A 388 -39.93 -10.34 43.90
CA GLU A 388 -39.80 -8.89 43.95
C GLU A 388 -40.65 -8.25 45.05
N SER A 389 -40.19 -7.12 45.59
CA SER A 389 -41.01 -5.96 45.95
C SER A 389 -40.14 -4.70 46.09
N PRO A 390 -40.72 -3.49 45.92
CA PRO A 390 -40.07 -2.35 45.25
C PRO A 390 -39.72 -1.18 46.19
N ASP A 391 -39.15 -0.15 45.58
CA ASP A 391 -39.25 1.28 45.94
C ASP A 391 -38.05 1.91 46.69
N ALA A 392 -37.36 2.85 46.01
CA ALA A 392 -36.75 4.05 46.58
C ALA A 392 -36.21 4.97 45.46
N ALA A 393 -36.81 6.16 45.35
CA ALA A 393 -36.47 7.27 44.47
C ALA A 393 -35.07 7.89 44.70
N PRO A 394 -34.51 8.65 43.73
CA PRO A 394 -33.18 9.25 43.84
C PRO A 394 -33.23 10.64 44.51
N PRO A 395 -32.16 11.09 45.20
CA PRO A 395 -32.05 12.46 45.68
C PRO A 395 -31.47 13.43 44.63
N PRO A 396 -31.65 14.76 44.81
CA PRO A 396 -31.80 15.71 43.72
C PRO A 396 -30.53 16.52 43.36
N GLU A 397 -30.62 17.14 42.17
CA GLU A 397 -29.75 18.20 41.66
C GLU A 397 -29.60 19.40 42.60
N GLN A 398 -28.38 19.95 42.67
CA GLN A 398 -28.11 21.29 43.16
C GLN A 398 -27.05 21.96 42.26
N GLY A 399 -27.47 22.91 41.42
CA GLY A 399 -26.69 24.15 41.21
C GLY A 399 -26.91 25.09 42.42
N PRO A 400 -26.38 26.33 42.48
CA PRO A 400 -25.85 27.17 41.39
C PRO A 400 -24.56 27.95 41.76
N LYS A 401 -23.98 28.73 40.82
CA LYS A 401 -23.83 30.21 40.93
C LYS A 401 -22.89 30.79 39.88
N VAL A 402 -23.48 31.70 39.11
CA VAL A 402 -22.84 32.75 38.32
C VAL A 402 -22.27 33.81 39.27
N THR A 403 -21.02 34.21 39.08
CA THR A 403 -20.51 35.52 39.52
C THR A 403 -19.68 36.11 38.38
N GLY A 404 -20.20 37.17 37.77
CA GLY A 404 -19.47 37.98 36.81
C GLY A 404 -18.61 39.04 37.50
N THR A 405 -17.54 39.46 36.84
CA THR A 405 -17.03 40.84 36.88
C THR A 405 -16.27 41.10 35.57
N PRO A 406 -16.53 42.19 34.85
CA PRO A 406 -15.84 42.53 33.62
C PRO A 406 -14.58 43.36 33.94
N LEU A 407 -13.50 43.16 33.18
CA LEU A 407 -12.36 44.08 33.17
C LEU A 407 -12.08 44.52 31.74
N SER A 408 -12.35 45.80 31.53
CA SER A 408 -12.17 46.60 30.32
C SER A 408 -10.69 46.90 30.06
N LEU A 409 -10.38 47.10 28.78
CA LEU A 409 -9.12 47.56 28.16
C LEU A 409 -8.57 48.89 28.76
N PRO A 410 -7.34 49.31 28.39
CA PRO A 410 -7.21 50.10 27.17
C PRO A 410 -6.01 49.75 26.27
N LEU A 411 -6.28 49.86 24.96
CA LEU A 411 -5.32 50.10 23.89
C LEU A 411 -4.48 51.35 24.15
N SER A 412 -3.21 51.34 23.73
CA SER A 412 -2.44 52.55 23.44
C SER A 412 -1.41 52.28 22.34
N ARG A 413 -1.72 52.86 21.17
CA ARG A 413 -0.89 53.42 20.09
C ARG A 413 0.18 52.59 19.41
#